data_AF-A0A1N6M609-F1
#
_entry.id   AF-A0A1N6M609-F1
#
_cell.length_a   1.000
_cell.length_b   1.000
_cell.length_c   1.000
_cell.angle_alpha   90.00
_cell.angle_beta   90.00
_cell.angle_gamma   90.00
#
_symmetry.space_group_name_H-M   'P 1'
#
loop_
_entity.id
_entity.type
_entity.pdbx_description
1 polymer ?
#
loop_
_entity_poly.entity_id
_entity_poly.type
_entity_poly.pdbx_seq_one_letter_code
_entity_poly.pdbx_strand_id
1 'polypeptide(L)'
;MLLKKKLKRIKNAVEETQFSKALNLAKDAMPESLLINGHSPILLLHSALSEGFIPYQTNKCLEMAGSVRVVLGELSERLSQALKDEAELTEVLSTLMNKKPKS
;
A
#
# COMPACT_ATOMS: atom_id res chain seq x y z
N MET A 1 -6.99 -40.46 8.79
CA MET A 1 -6.92 -39.29 9.71
C MET A 1 -5.87 -38.24 9.28
N LEU A 2 -4.70 -38.63 8.76
CA LEU A 2 -3.62 -37.73 8.32
C LEU A 2 -3.96 -36.80 7.13
N LEU A 3 -4.66 -37.31 6.11
CA LEU A 3 -4.96 -36.55 4.88
C LEU A 3 -5.87 -35.34 5.15
N LYS A 4 -6.91 -35.51 5.98
CA LYS A 4 -7.80 -34.40 6.40
C LYS A 4 -7.03 -33.31 7.16
N LYS A 5 -6.02 -33.69 7.95
CA LYS A 5 -5.17 -32.75 8.71
C LYS A 5 -4.27 -31.93 7.77
N LYS A 6 -3.73 -32.56 6.72
CA LYS A 6 -2.92 -31.88 5.68
C LYS A 6 -3.76 -30.89 4.86
N LEU A 7 -4.94 -31.31 4.39
CA LEU A 7 -5.88 -30.43 3.67
C LEU A 7 -6.33 -29.24 4.50
N LYS A 8 -6.60 -29.44 5.79
CA LYS A 8 -6.93 -28.33 6.70
C LYS A 8 -5.77 -27.34 6.84
N ARG A 9 -4.53 -27.83 6.93
CA ARG A 9 -3.34 -26.98 6.95
C ARG A 9 -3.18 -26.15 5.68
N ILE A 10 -3.44 -26.75 4.51
CA ILE A 10 -3.39 -26.04 3.23
C ILE A 10 -4.49 -24.98 3.16
N LYS A 11 -5.73 -25.31 3.55
CA LYS A 11 -6.83 -24.33 3.59
C LYS A 11 -6.52 -23.17 4.53
N ASN A 12 -6.00 -23.46 5.72
CA ASN A 12 -5.60 -22.42 6.68
C ASN A 12 -4.46 -21.55 6.15
N ALA A 13 -3.50 -22.12 5.40
CA ALA A 13 -2.40 -21.37 4.80
C ALA A 13 -2.88 -20.44 3.68
N VAL A 14 -3.90 -20.86 2.90
CA VAL A 14 -4.57 -20.01 1.91
C VAL A 14 -5.32 -18.84 2.57
N GLU A 15 -5.81 -19.04 3.79
CA GLU A 15 -6.48 -18.01 4.59
C GLU A 15 -5.52 -17.22 5.51
N GLU A 16 -4.20 -17.43 5.43
CA GLU A 16 -3.25 -16.77 6.31
C GLU A 16 -3.07 -15.28 5.92
N THR A 17 -3.56 -14.40 6.78
CA THR A 17 -3.73 -12.95 6.50
C THR A 17 -2.59 -12.09 7.04
N GLN A 18 -1.40 -12.64 7.33
CA GLN A 18 -0.33 -11.88 7.99
C GLN A 18 0.05 -10.58 7.28
N PHE A 19 0.02 -10.59 5.95
CA PHE A 19 0.21 -9.39 5.15
C PHE A 19 -0.97 -8.41 5.30
N SER A 20 -2.21 -8.87 5.22
CA SER A 20 -3.41 -8.06 5.47
C SER A 20 -3.44 -7.47 6.90
N LYS A 21 -2.95 -8.23 7.89
CA LYS A 21 -2.82 -7.79 9.29
C LYS A 21 -1.77 -6.68 9.42
N ALA A 22 -0.62 -6.82 8.77
CA ALA A 22 0.41 -5.78 8.71
C ALA A 22 -0.12 -4.50 8.03
N LEU A 23 -0.86 -4.65 6.93
CA LEU A 23 -1.48 -3.51 6.23
C LEU A 23 -2.57 -2.83 7.06
N ASN A 24 -3.40 -3.59 7.77
CA ASN A 24 -4.41 -3.02 8.67
C ASN A 24 -3.77 -2.24 9.82
N LEU A 25 -2.65 -2.74 10.39
CA LEU A 25 -1.89 -2.02 11.41
C LEU A 25 -1.26 -0.73 10.85
N ALA A 26 -0.79 -0.76 9.60
CA ALA A 26 -0.18 0.40 8.95
C ALA A 26 -1.22 1.42 8.46
N LYS A 27 -2.49 1.03 8.26
CA LYS A 27 -3.53 1.90 7.69
C LYS A 27 -3.75 3.16 8.52
N ASP A 28 -3.76 3.04 9.85
CA ASP A 28 -4.05 4.16 10.76
C ASP A 28 -2.81 5.07 10.93
N ALA A 29 -1.64 4.59 10.52
CA ALA A 29 -0.39 5.35 10.48
C ALA A 29 -0.09 5.93 9.10
N MET A 30 -0.95 5.69 8.10
CA MET A 30 -0.75 6.20 6.75
C MET A 30 -1.02 7.71 6.73
N PRO A 31 -0.05 8.53 6.28
CA PRO A 31 -0.27 9.97 6.10
C PRO A 31 -1.45 10.24 5.16
N GLU A 32 -2.26 11.25 5.47
CA GLU A 32 -3.39 11.65 4.62
C GLU A 32 -2.97 11.99 3.19
N SER A 33 -1.75 12.51 3.00
CA SER A 33 -1.17 12.82 1.69
C SER A 33 -1.07 11.58 0.77
N LEU A 34 -0.94 10.39 1.36
CA LEU A 34 -0.85 9.13 0.62
C LEU A 34 -2.23 8.49 0.35
N LEU A 35 -3.32 9.01 0.92
CA LEU A 35 -4.67 8.50 0.67
C LEU A 35 -5.20 8.95 -0.70
N ILE A 36 -5.79 8.02 -1.45
CA ILE A 36 -6.47 8.34 -2.71
C ILE A 36 -7.96 8.46 -2.42
N ASN A 37 -8.52 9.68 -2.51
CA ASN A 37 -9.92 9.97 -2.18
C ASN A 37 -10.33 9.45 -0.78
N GLY A 38 -9.44 9.54 0.22
CA GLY A 38 -9.69 9.05 1.57
C GLY A 38 -9.54 7.53 1.76
N HIS A 39 -9.17 6.79 0.72
CA HIS A 39 -8.93 5.36 0.79
C HIS A 39 -7.44 5.04 0.85
N SER A 40 -7.08 3.99 1.62
CA SER A 40 -5.73 3.46 1.63
C SER A 40 -5.45 2.69 0.33
N PRO A 41 -4.54 3.17 -0.54
CA PRO A 41 -4.23 2.50 -1.80
C PRO A 41 -3.60 1.12 -1.60
N ILE A 42 -2.84 0.92 -0.52
CA ILE A 42 -2.20 -0.38 -0.25
C ILE A 42 -3.24 -1.45 0.10
N LEU A 43 -4.30 -1.09 0.84
CA LEU A 43 -5.40 -2.01 1.12
C LEU A 43 -6.19 -2.36 -0.16
N LEU A 44 -6.48 -1.36 -1.00
CA LEU A 44 -7.16 -1.57 -2.28
C LEU A 44 -6.38 -2.52 -3.19
N LEU A 45 -5.06 -2.30 -3.32
CA LEU A 45 -4.17 -3.14 -4.12
C LEU A 45 -4.07 -4.56 -3.59
N HIS A 46 -3.95 -4.70 -2.26
CA HIS A 46 -3.93 -6.01 -1.62
C HIS A 46 -5.21 -6.79 -1.93
N SER A 47 -6.39 -6.21 -1.72
CA SER A 47 -7.67 -6.87 -2.01
C SER A 47 -7.76 -7.29 -3.49
N ALA A 48 -7.45 -6.38 -4.41
CA ALA A 48 -7.50 -6.66 -5.85
C ALA A 48 -6.56 -7.79 -6.29
N LEU A 49 -5.36 -7.86 -5.71
CA LEU A 49 -4.36 -8.88 -6.03
C LEU A 49 -4.62 -10.21 -5.32
N SER A 50 -5.19 -10.19 -4.11
CA SER A 50 -5.56 -11.39 -3.37
C SER A 50 -6.78 -12.11 -3.95
N GLU A 51 -7.73 -11.36 -4.53
CA GLU A 51 -8.88 -11.92 -5.26
C GLU A 51 -8.49 -12.42 -6.67
N GLY A 52 -7.34 -11.96 -7.18
CA GLY A 52 -6.97 -12.01 -8.59
C GLY A 52 -6.23 -13.26 -9.06
N PHE A 53 -6.86 -14.44 -9.01
CA PHE A 53 -6.53 -15.51 -9.96
C PHE A 53 -7.71 -16.46 -10.20
N ILE A 54 -8.69 -16.02 -10.99
CA ILE A 54 -9.78 -16.88 -11.45
C ILE A 54 -9.57 -17.16 -12.95
N PRO A 55 -9.09 -18.36 -13.34
CA PRO A 55 -8.61 -18.66 -14.70
C PRO A 55 -9.68 -18.60 -15.81
N TYR A 56 -10.95 -18.37 -15.47
CA TYR A 56 -12.07 -18.42 -16.42
C TYR A 56 -12.62 -17.04 -16.84
N GLN A 57 -12.05 -15.92 -16.36
CA GLN A 57 -12.54 -14.56 -16.68
C GLN A 57 -11.42 -13.63 -17.15
N THR A 58 -10.92 -13.86 -18.35
CA THR A 58 -9.82 -13.10 -18.99
C THR A 58 -10.10 -11.60 -19.12
N ASN A 59 -11.31 -11.19 -19.51
CA ASN A 59 -11.64 -9.77 -19.67
C ASN A 59 -11.65 -9.01 -18.33
N LYS A 60 -12.25 -9.60 -17.28
CA LYS A 60 -12.22 -8.99 -15.94
C LYS A 60 -10.82 -8.97 -15.34
N CYS A 61 -9.98 -9.95 -15.65
CA CYS A 61 -8.58 -9.97 -15.25
C CYS A 61 -7.81 -8.78 -15.84
N LEU A 62 -8.01 -8.49 -17.13
CA LEU A 62 -7.37 -7.35 -17.80
C LEU A 62 -7.87 -6.00 -17.27
N GLU A 63 -9.18 -5.85 -17.04
CA GLU A 63 -9.75 -4.63 -16.44
C GLU A 63 -9.24 -4.39 -15.01
N MET A 64 -9.17 -5.45 -14.20
CA MET A 64 -8.63 -5.38 -12.84
C MET A 64 -7.14 -5.03 -12.86
N ALA A 65 -6.35 -5.65 -13.75
CA ALA A 65 -4.93 -5.33 -13.92
C ALA A 65 -4.72 -3.87 -14.35
N GLY A 66 -5.58 -3.35 -15.23
CA GLY A 66 -5.59 -1.93 -15.60
C GLY A 66 -5.85 -1.01 -14.41
N SER A 67 -6.84 -1.35 -13.59
CA SER A 67 -7.19 -0.61 -12.37
C SER A 67 -6.05 -0.63 -11.34
N VAL A 68 -5.48 -1.80 -11.09
CA VAL A 68 -4.30 -1.99 -10.22
C VAL A 68 -3.13 -1.13 -10.69
N ARG A 69 -2.84 -1.11 -11.99
CA ARG A 69 -1.76 -0.30 -12.57
C ARG A 69 -1.95 1.19 -12.28
N VAL A 70 -3.17 1.71 -12.45
CA VAL A 70 -3.46 3.14 -12.21
C VAL A 70 -3.26 3.49 -10.73
N VAL A 71 -3.78 2.67 -9.81
CA VAL A 71 -3.63 2.91 -8.37
C VAL A 71 -2.17 2.82 -7.93
N LEU A 72 -1.40 1.87 -8.47
CA LEU A 72 0.05 1.77 -8.20
C LEU A 72 0.81 3.00 -8.68
N GLY A 73 0.49 3.51 -9.88
CA GLY A 73 1.13 4.70 -10.43
C GLY A 73 0.87 5.93 -9.55
N GLU A 74 -0.38 6.16 -9.17
CA GLU A 74 -0.77 7.28 -8.30
C GLU A 74 -0.10 7.19 -6.92
N LEU A 75 -0.06 6.00 -6.32
CA LEU A 75 0.64 5.79 -5.04
C LEU A 75 2.14 6.09 -5.16
N SER A 76 2.77 5.63 -6.24
CA SER A 76 4.20 5.87 -6.48
C SER A 76 4.51 7.36 -6.62
N GLU A 77 3.67 8.11 -7.32
CA GLU A 77 3.82 9.56 -7.50
C GLU A 77 3.69 10.29 -6.17
N ARG A 78 2.63 10.00 -5.40
CA ARG A 78 2.40 10.60 -4.08
C ARG A 78 3.52 10.32 -3.09
N LEU A 79 4.04 9.08 -3.10
CA LEU A 79 5.15 8.71 -2.24
C LEU A 79 6.42 9.49 -2.61
N SER A 80 6.71 9.60 -3.91
CA SER A 80 7.87 10.34 -4.41
C SER A 80 7.78 11.82 -4.04
N GLN A 81 6.59 12.41 -4.18
CA GLN A 81 6.33 13.79 -3.81
C GLN A 81 6.46 14.01 -2.30
N ALA A 82 5.87 13.14 -1.46
CA ALA A 82 5.94 13.25 -0.01
C ALA A 82 7.39 13.17 0.51
N LEU A 83 8.22 12.30 -0.07
CA LEU A 83 9.65 12.20 0.28
C LEU A 83 10.42 13.46 -0.12
N LYS A 84 10.09 14.04 -1.28
CA LYS A 84 10.71 15.28 -1.75
C LYS A 84 10.33 16.47 -0.86
N ASP A 85 9.06 16.59 -0.53
CA ASP A 85 8.54 17.67 0.32
C ASP A 85 9.19 17.62 1.71
N GLU A 86 9.34 16.43 2.30
CA GLU A 86 9.99 16.24 3.59
C GLU A 86 11.48 16.65 3.55
N ALA A 87 12.19 16.29 2.48
CA ALA A 87 13.60 16.64 2.31
C ALA A 87 13.79 18.16 2.15
N GLU A 88 12.97 18.80 1.31
CA GLU A 88 13.00 20.25 1.08
C GLU A 88 12.65 21.02 2.35
N LEU A 89 11.59 20.59 3.07
CA LEU A 89 11.19 21.21 4.32
C LEU A 89 12.29 21.11 5.38
N THR A 90 12.91 19.93 5.51
CA THR A 90 14.02 19.70 6.45
C THR A 90 15.21 20.62 6.15
N GLU A 91 15.56 20.80 4.88
CA GLU A 91 16.65 21.69 4.46
C GLU A 91 16.34 23.17 4.78
N VAL A 92 15.13 23.62 4.46
CA VAL A 92 14.69 25.00 4.72
C VAL A 92 14.65 25.27 6.22
N LEU A 93 14.09 24.36 7.02
CA LEU A 93 14.04 24.49 8.48
C LEU A 93 15.45 24.57 9.08
N SER A 94 16.36 23.71 8.63
CA SER A 94 17.76 23.74 9.05
C SER A 94 18.41 25.08 8.73
N THR A 95 18.15 25.64 7.55
CA THR A 95 18.64 26.96 7.16
C THR A 95 18.11 28.08 8.06
N LEU A 96 16.81 28.07 8.35
CA LEU A 96 16.17 29.08 9.19
C LEU A 96 16.64 29.02 10.64
N MET A 97 16.80 27.82 11.20
CA MET A 97 17.25 27.62 12.58
C MET A 97 18.73 27.97 12.78
N ASN A 98 19.57 27.78 11.76
CA ASN A 98 21.01 28.09 11.83
C ASN A 98 21.34 29.56 11.51
N LYS A 99 20.35 30.38 11.15
CA LYS A 99 20.56 31.79 10.87
C LYS A 99 20.72 32.55 12.19
N LYS A 100 21.97 32.74 12.66
CA LYS A 100 22.26 33.61 13.81
C LYS A 100 21.64 35.00 13.60
N PRO A 101 20.96 35.58 14.60
CA PRO A 101 20.54 36.97 14.53
C PRO A 101 21.80 37.84 14.35
N LYS A 102 21.78 38.74 13.38
CA LYS A 102 22.84 39.76 13.25
C LYS A 102 22.78 40.64 14.50
N SER A 103 23.77 40.50 15.39
CA SER A 103 24.06 41.49 16.44
C SER A 103 24.80 42.67 15.84
#